data_AF-A0AA44UMN4-F1
#
_entry.id   AF-A0AA44UMN4-F1
#
_cell.length_a   1.000
_cell.length_b   1.000
_cell.length_c   1.000
_cell.angle_alpha   90.00
_cell.angle_beta   90.00
_cell.angle_gamma   90.00
#
_symmetry.space_group_name_H-M   'P 1'
#
loop_
_entity.id
_entity.type
_entity.pdbx_description
1 polymer ?
#
loop_
_entity_poly.entity_id
_entity_poly.type
_entity_poly.pdbx_seq_one_letter_code
_entity_poly.pdbx_strand_id
1 'polypeptide(L)'
;MVGVSVRPAPEWAVRERVVQPEDLDPRLLRPTGRTDRLQVVVEHYVVGAGRCPGCGWPVVRRQECPSRQVAVCLLENRPLPVRLAHLADVVPCARAGRDSAADRHRERAELDALPGLFAAPARSPERGDTS
;
A
#
# COMPACT_ATOMS: atom_id res chain seq x y z
N MET A 1 -55.61 -10.29 -7.58
CA MET A 1 -54.82 -9.68 -6.49
C MET A 1 -53.62 -10.60 -6.26
N VAL A 2 -52.50 -10.35 -6.94
CA VAL A 2 -51.30 -11.20 -6.91
C VAL A 2 -50.27 -10.52 -6.01
N GLY A 3 -50.02 -11.13 -4.84
CA GLY A 3 -49.01 -10.64 -3.90
C GLY A 3 -47.62 -10.83 -4.49
N VAL A 4 -47.00 -9.73 -4.93
CA VAL A 4 -45.58 -9.71 -5.26
C VAL A 4 -44.83 -9.75 -3.93
N SER A 5 -44.39 -10.94 -3.53
CA SER A 5 -43.46 -11.11 -2.42
C SER A 5 -42.11 -10.54 -2.87
N VAL A 6 -41.88 -9.26 -2.56
CA VAL A 6 -40.57 -8.62 -2.71
C VAL A 6 -39.63 -9.32 -1.74
N ARG A 7 -38.83 -10.26 -2.24
CA ARG A 7 -37.69 -10.80 -1.48
C ARG A 7 -36.81 -9.62 -1.08
N PRO A 8 -36.51 -9.41 0.21
CA PRO A 8 -35.55 -8.38 0.59
C PRO A 8 -34.21 -8.74 -0.06
N ALA A 9 -33.66 -7.79 -0.81
CA ALA A 9 -32.34 -7.91 -1.39
C ALA A 9 -31.34 -8.19 -0.26
N PRO A 10 -30.38 -9.12 -0.44
CA PRO A 10 -29.45 -9.44 0.62
C PRO A 10 -28.61 -8.21 0.98
N GLU A 11 -28.61 -7.91 2.27
CA GLU A 11 -28.04 -6.74 2.96
C GLU A 11 -26.50 -6.66 2.87
N TRP A 12 -25.86 -7.58 2.14
CA TRP A 12 -24.42 -7.73 2.01
C TRP A 12 -23.82 -7.13 0.73
N ALA A 13 -24.62 -6.49 -0.13
CA ALA A 13 -24.13 -5.88 -1.37
C ALA A 13 -23.52 -4.48 -1.18
N VAL A 14 -22.95 -4.15 0.00
CA VAL A 14 -22.02 -3.02 0.07
C VAL A 14 -20.73 -3.50 -0.59
N ARG A 15 -20.58 -3.21 -1.88
CA ARG A 15 -19.30 -3.36 -2.58
C ARG A 15 -18.26 -2.56 -1.80
N GLU A 16 -17.47 -3.24 -1.00
CA GLU A 16 -16.32 -2.63 -0.33
C GLU A 16 -15.49 -1.99 -1.44
N ARG A 17 -15.36 -0.66 -1.40
CA ARG A 17 -14.74 0.09 -2.50
C ARG A 17 -13.26 -0.28 -2.52
N VAL A 18 -12.88 -1.14 -3.45
CA VAL A 18 -11.50 -1.53 -3.67
C VAL A 18 -10.74 -0.31 -4.16
N VAL A 19 -9.63 0.00 -3.49
CA VAL A 19 -8.74 1.12 -3.84
C VAL A 19 -8.06 0.78 -5.15
N GLN A 20 -8.17 1.66 -6.14
CA GLN A 20 -7.43 1.54 -7.39
C GLN A 20 -6.19 2.45 -7.38
N PRO A 21 -5.20 2.20 -8.25
CA PRO A 21 -4.01 3.06 -8.35
C PRO A 21 -4.36 4.53 -8.57
N GLU A 22 -5.43 4.84 -9.32
CA GLU A 22 -5.87 6.20 -9.63
C GLU A 22 -6.44 6.93 -8.41
N ASP A 23 -6.81 6.20 -7.36
CA ASP A 23 -7.29 6.77 -6.10
C ASP A 23 -6.14 7.15 -5.14
N LEU A 24 -4.89 6.79 -5.49
CA LEU A 24 -3.70 7.14 -4.71
C LEU A 24 -3.18 8.53 -5.05
N ASP A 25 -2.34 9.06 -4.15
CA ASP A 25 -1.52 10.23 -4.50
C ASP A 25 -0.60 9.87 -5.68
N PRO A 26 -0.60 10.63 -6.80
CA PRO A 26 0.21 10.32 -7.97
C PRO A 26 1.71 10.22 -7.68
N ARG A 27 2.19 10.88 -6.62
CA ARG A 27 3.60 10.77 -6.20
C ARG A 27 3.93 9.33 -5.81
N LEU A 28 3.00 8.55 -5.26
CA LEU A 28 3.24 7.17 -4.84
C LEU A 28 3.35 6.19 -6.02
N LEU A 29 2.92 6.57 -7.22
CA LEU A 29 2.99 5.73 -8.42
C LEU A 29 4.33 5.88 -9.17
N ARG A 30 5.26 6.66 -8.62
CA ARG A 30 6.62 6.84 -9.14
C ARG A 30 7.65 6.57 -8.04
N PRO A 31 8.91 6.28 -8.38
CA PRO A 31 9.98 6.19 -7.39
C PRO A 31 10.06 7.49 -6.58
N THR A 32 9.87 7.39 -5.26
CA THR A 32 9.83 8.54 -4.33
C THR A 32 10.88 8.44 -3.24
N GLY A 33 11.40 9.60 -2.84
CA GLY A 33 12.27 9.72 -1.68
C GLY A 33 11.50 9.80 -0.35
N ARG A 34 12.24 9.82 0.76
CA ARG A 34 11.66 9.90 2.12
C ARG A 34 10.84 11.19 2.31
N THR A 35 11.30 12.32 1.78
CA THR A 35 10.63 13.62 1.91
C THR A 35 9.27 13.63 1.24
N ASP A 36 9.17 13.12 0.00
CA ASP A 36 7.89 13.01 -0.73
C ASP A 36 6.89 12.17 0.06
N ARG A 37 7.34 11.02 0.60
CA ARG A 37 6.48 10.13 1.39
C ARG A 37 5.99 10.81 2.67
N LEU A 38 6.86 11.55 3.38
CA LEU A 38 6.46 12.33 4.56
C LEU A 38 5.43 13.40 4.20
N GLN A 39 5.64 14.10 3.08
CA GLN A 39 4.70 15.10 2.60
C GLN A 39 3.32 14.50 2.31
N VAL A 40 3.27 13.34 1.64
CA VAL A 40 2.01 12.60 1.41
C VAL A 40 1.35 12.24 2.75
N VAL A 41 2.10 11.78 3.76
CA VAL A 41 1.52 11.47 5.08
C VAL A 41 0.86 12.69 5.72
N VAL A 42 1.49 13.86 5.63
CA VAL A 42 0.99 15.12 6.20
C VAL A 42 -0.21 15.64 5.42
N GLU A 43 -0.11 15.73 4.09
CA GLU A 43 -1.17 16.23 3.21
C GLU A 43 -2.42 15.35 3.22
N HIS A 44 -2.27 14.05 3.49
CA HIS A 44 -3.36 13.08 3.55
C HIS A 44 -3.76 12.72 4.98
N TYR A 45 -3.29 13.45 5.99
CA TYR A 45 -3.74 13.29 7.37
C TYR A 45 -5.12 13.92 7.56
N VAL A 46 -6.11 13.09 7.89
CA VAL A 46 -7.48 13.56 8.15
C VAL A 46 -7.74 13.50 9.64
N VAL A 47 -8.36 14.53 10.21
CA VAL A 47 -8.65 14.62 11.66
C VAL A 47 -10.03 14.07 12.01
N GLY A 48 -10.94 13.97 11.05
CA GLY A 48 -12.32 13.49 11.22
C GLY A 48 -12.82 12.61 10.08
N ALA A 49 -14.09 12.22 10.16
CA ALA A 49 -14.78 11.47 9.10
C ALA A 49 -15.17 12.39 7.94
N GLY A 50 -15.22 11.85 6.72
CA GLY A 50 -15.58 12.58 5.51
C GLY A 50 -14.75 12.13 4.32
N ARG A 51 -13.96 13.04 3.75
CA ARG A 51 -13.07 12.78 2.61
C ARG A 51 -11.66 13.28 2.92
N CYS A 52 -10.67 12.57 2.38
CA CYS A 52 -9.28 13.02 2.40
C CYS A 52 -9.13 14.32 1.59
N PRO A 53 -8.46 15.37 2.12
CA PRO A 53 -8.24 16.60 1.37
C PRO A 53 -7.23 16.43 0.22
N GLY A 54 -6.35 15.43 0.30
CA GLY A 54 -5.35 15.16 -0.74
C GLY A 54 -5.93 14.40 -1.94
N CYS A 55 -6.49 13.21 -1.74
CA CYS A 55 -7.00 12.34 -2.81
C CYS A 55 -8.54 12.23 -2.89
N GLY A 56 -9.29 12.87 -1.99
CA GLY A 56 -10.77 12.79 -2.00
C GLY A 56 -11.36 11.46 -1.52
N TRP A 57 -10.52 10.50 -1.12
CA TRP A 57 -10.93 9.17 -0.66
C TRP A 57 -11.85 9.25 0.57
N PRO A 58 -12.98 8.53 0.61
CA PRO A 58 -13.86 8.52 1.76
C PRO A 58 -13.17 7.87 2.97
N VAL A 59 -13.16 8.57 4.10
CA VAL A 59 -12.53 8.10 5.34
C VAL A 59 -13.51 8.21 6.51
N VAL A 60 -13.55 7.17 7.34
CA VAL A 60 -14.35 7.17 8.58
C VAL A 60 -13.45 7.52 9.76
N ARG A 61 -12.18 7.09 9.72
CA ARG A 61 -11.18 7.38 10.74
C ARG A 61 -9.96 8.09 10.17
N ARG A 62 -9.21 8.75 11.06
CA ARG A 62 -8.04 9.58 10.74
C ARG A 62 -6.97 8.94 9.86
N GLN A 63 -6.85 7.61 9.92
CA GLN A 63 -5.70 6.86 9.39
C GLN A 63 -6.08 5.93 8.23
N GLU A 64 -7.30 6.05 7.72
CA GLU A 64 -7.86 5.12 6.73
C GLU A 64 -7.58 5.51 5.28
N CYS A 65 -7.07 6.73 5.03
CA CYS A 65 -6.71 7.14 3.68
C CYS A 65 -5.65 6.18 3.10
N PRO A 66 -5.89 5.58 1.92
CA PRO A 66 -4.97 4.61 1.33
C PRO A 66 -3.62 5.23 0.97
N SER A 67 -3.59 6.44 0.40
CA SER A 67 -2.34 7.16 0.11
C SER A 67 -1.49 7.35 1.36
N ARG A 68 -2.13 7.72 2.48
CA ARG A 68 -1.45 7.86 3.76
C ARG A 68 -0.89 6.52 4.24
N GLN A 69 -1.68 5.44 4.17
CA GLN A 69 -1.25 4.11 4.63
C GLN A 69 -0.08 3.59 3.81
N VAL A 70 -0.15 3.70 2.49
CA VAL A 70 0.96 3.34 1.59
C VAL A 70 2.20 4.14 1.94
N ALA A 71 2.09 5.46 2.08
CA ALA A 71 3.23 6.32 2.41
C ALA A 71 3.87 5.95 3.78
N VAL A 72 3.06 5.64 4.80
CA VAL A 72 3.57 5.17 6.10
C VAL A 72 4.29 3.82 5.97
N CYS A 73 3.68 2.84 5.27
CA CYS A 73 4.33 1.53 5.05
C CYS A 73 5.66 1.67 4.32
N LEU A 74 5.74 2.55 3.30
CA LEU A 74 6.98 2.83 2.57
C LEU A 74 8.02 3.57 3.43
N LEU A 75 7.62 4.40 4.39
CA LEU A 75 8.53 5.11 5.29
C LEU A 75 9.13 4.20 6.36
N GLU A 76 8.31 3.31 6.89
CA GLU A 76 8.67 2.40 7.96
C GLU A 76 9.28 1.09 7.43
N ASN A 77 9.38 0.96 6.10
CA ASN A 77 9.72 -0.29 5.45
C ASN A 77 8.91 -1.44 6.08
N ARG A 78 7.57 -1.33 6.03
CA ARG A 78 6.61 -2.39 6.39
C ARG A 78 5.82 -2.85 5.16
N PRO A 79 5.28 -4.09 5.16
CA PRO A 79 4.38 -4.52 4.09
C PRO A 79 3.08 -3.71 4.09
N LEU A 80 2.42 -3.64 2.94
CA LEU A 80 1.09 -3.07 2.81
C LEU A 80 0.08 -3.91 3.58
N PRO A 81 -0.95 -3.29 4.18
CA PRO A 81 -2.04 -4.02 4.80
C PRO A 81 -2.79 -4.85 3.74
N VAL A 82 -3.41 -5.96 4.16
CA VAL A 82 -4.07 -6.93 3.27
C VAL A 82 -4.99 -6.27 2.23
N ARG A 83 -5.76 -5.25 2.64
CA ARG A 83 -6.68 -4.50 1.78
C ARG A 83 -6.03 -3.68 0.66
N LEU A 84 -4.72 -3.44 0.73
CA LEU A 84 -3.91 -2.71 -0.25
C LEU A 84 -2.82 -3.61 -0.87
N ALA A 85 -2.76 -4.89 -0.50
CA ALA A 85 -1.68 -5.78 -0.94
C ALA A 85 -1.66 -5.98 -2.47
N HIS A 86 -2.80 -5.83 -3.15
CA HIS A 86 -2.90 -5.87 -4.61
C HIS A 86 -2.23 -4.67 -5.31
N LEU A 87 -1.90 -3.62 -4.57
CA LEU A 87 -1.19 -2.45 -5.11
C LEU A 87 0.34 -2.60 -5.03
N ALA A 88 0.85 -3.70 -4.44
CA ALA A 88 2.29 -3.91 -4.27
C ALA A 88 3.04 -3.97 -5.61
N ASP A 89 2.41 -4.51 -6.65
CA ASP A 89 3.01 -4.63 -7.99
C ASP A 89 3.04 -3.30 -8.75
N VAL A 90 2.23 -2.32 -8.32
CA VAL A 90 2.07 -1.03 -9.01
C VAL A 90 2.80 0.09 -8.28
N VAL A 91 2.84 0.04 -6.94
CA VAL A 91 3.51 1.05 -6.11
C VAL A 91 4.98 0.70 -5.96
N PRO A 92 5.91 1.53 -6.45
CA PRO A 92 7.33 1.25 -6.31
C PRO A 92 7.76 1.09 -4.85
N CYS A 93 8.56 0.06 -4.58
CA CYS A 93 9.05 -0.30 -3.24
C CYS A 93 7.97 -0.75 -2.25
N ALA A 94 6.70 -0.85 -2.65
CA ALA A 94 5.69 -1.48 -1.82
C ALA A 94 5.92 -2.99 -1.75
N ARG A 95 5.45 -3.60 -0.67
CA ARG A 95 5.58 -5.04 -0.45
C ARG A 95 4.24 -5.59 -0.03
N ALA A 96 3.85 -6.73 -0.57
CA ALA A 96 2.78 -7.51 0.02
C ALA A 96 3.37 -8.30 1.20
N GLY A 97 2.67 -8.43 2.32
CA GLY A 97 3.13 -9.21 3.48
C GLY A 97 3.35 -10.71 3.23
N ARG A 98 3.33 -11.15 1.96
CA ARG A 98 3.57 -12.51 1.50
C ARG A 98 5.04 -12.79 1.18
N ASP A 99 5.86 -11.76 1.00
CA ASP A 99 7.26 -11.92 0.61
C ASP A 99 8.12 -12.23 1.84
N SER A 100 8.65 -13.45 1.94
CA SER A 100 9.50 -13.83 3.08
C SER A 100 10.84 -13.08 3.04
N ALA A 101 11.51 -12.96 4.19
CA ALA A 101 12.85 -12.36 4.23
C ALA A 101 13.85 -13.09 3.33
N ALA A 102 13.69 -14.41 3.19
CA ALA A 102 14.53 -15.24 2.33
C ALA A 102 14.29 -14.95 0.85
N ASP A 103 13.03 -14.80 0.42
CA ASP A 103 12.69 -14.48 -0.97
C ASP A 103 13.27 -13.13 -1.39
N ARG A 104 13.23 -12.13 -0.49
CA ARG A 104 13.81 -10.80 -0.72
C ARG A 104 15.33 -10.82 -0.81
N HIS A 105 15.98 -11.61 0.05
CA HIS A 105 17.43 -11.77 -0.01
C HIS A 105 17.83 -12.42 -1.34
N ARG A 106 17.05 -13.39 -1.82
CA ARG A 106 17.28 -14.07 -3.08
C ARG A 106 17.14 -13.12 -4.27
N GLU A 107 16.04 -12.38 -4.35
CA GLU A 107 15.81 -11.40 -5.42
C GLU A 107 16.91 -10.32 -5.46
N ARG A 108 17.35 -9.83 -4.29
CA ARG A 108 18.46 -8.87 -4.23
C ARG A 108 19.79 -9.48 -4.65
N ALA A 109 20.08 -10.72 -4.25
CA ALA A 109 21.28 -11.42 -4.70
C ALA A 109 21.28 -11.60 -6.22
N GLU A 110 20.11 -11.86 -6.83
CA GLU A 110 19.96 -11.93 -8.29
C GLU A 110 20.23 -10.58 -8.95
N LEU A 111 19.74 -9.46 -8.38
CA LEU A 111 20.02 -8.11 -8.88
C LEU A 111 21.49 -7.71 -8.72
N ASP A 112 22.11 -8.04 -7.58
CA ASP A 112 23.53 -7.77 -7.32
C ASP A 112 24.46 -8.61 -8.21
N ALA A 113 23.99 -9.76 -8.71
CA ALA A 113 24.70 -10.60 -9.67
C ALA A 113 24.64 -10.08 -11.11
N LEU A 114 23.78 -9.09 -11.40
CA LEU A 114 23.75 -8.46 -12.72
C LEU A 114 25.04 -7.64 -12.93
N PRO A 115 25.63 -7.68 -14.13
CA PRO A 115 26.83 -6.91 -14.42
C PRO A 115 26.54 -5.40 -14.35
N GLY A 116 26.99 -4.76 -13.27
CA GLY A 116 26.90 -3.32 -13.06
C GLY A 116 28.19 -2.59 -13.40
N LEU A 117 28.08 -1.26 -13.59
CA LEU A 117 29.23 -0.36 -13.73
C LEU A 117 30.17 -0.37 -12.51
N PHE A 118 29.65 -0.79 -11.35
CA PHE A 118 30.38 -0.89 -10.10
C PHE A 118 30.04 -2.21 -9.39
N ALA A 119 30.98 -2.70 -8.58
CA ALA A 119 30.72 -3.84 -7.71
C ALA A 119 29.60 -3.52 -6.72
N ALA A 120 28.69 -4.47 -6.52
CA ALA A 120 27.63 -4.33 -5.52
C ALA A 120 28.24 -4.20 -4.11
N PRO A 121 27.73 -3.28 -3.27
CA PRO A 121 28.25 -3.09 -1.91
C PRO A 121 28.01 -4.33 -1.04
N ALA A 122 29.00 -4.69 -0.20
CA ALA A 122 28.89 -5.81 0.73
C ALA A 122 27.79 -5.56 1.78
N ARG A 123 26.89 -6.53 1.98
CA ARG A 123 25.76 -6.42 2.91
C ARG A 123 25.61 -7.68 3.76
N SER A 124 25.13 -7.49 4.99
CA SER A 124 24.74 -8.58 5.88
C SER A 124 23.34 -9.08 5.53
N PRO A 125 23.07 -10.40 5.65
CA PRO A 125 21.74 -10.94 5.43
C PRO A 125 20.71 -10.32 6.38
N GLU A 126 19.51 -10.02 5.86
CA GLU A 126 18.37 -9.58 6.69
C GLU A 126 18.06 -10.68 7.71
N ARG A 127 18.20 -10.39 9.02
CA ARG A 127 17.76 -11.32 10.07
C ARG A 127 16.24 -11.39 10.01
N GLY A 128 15.69 -12.58 9.82
CA GLY A 128 14.25 -12.80 9.88
C GLY A 128 13.73 -12.49 11.27
N ASP A 129 12.65 -11.71 11.36
CA ASP A 129 11.90 -11.54 12.60
C ASP A 129 11.25 -12.87 12.95
N THR A 130 11.92 -13.67 13.76
CA THR A 130 11.29 -14.72 14.56
C THR A 130 10.74 -14.08 15.82
N SER A 131 9.46 -13.68 15.79
CA SER A 131 8.63 -13.44 16.98
C SER A 131 7.19 -13.80 16.68
#